data_AF-A0A0M7BAW4-F1
#
_entry.id   AF-A0A0M7BAW4-F1
#
_cell.length_a   1.000
_cell.length_b   1.000
_cell.length_c   1.000
_cell.angle_alpha   90.00
_cell.angle_beta   90.00
_cell.angle_gamma   90.00
#
_symmetry.space_group_name_H-M   'P 1'
#
loop_
_entity.id
_entity.type
_entity.pdbx_description
1 polymer ?
#
loop_
_entity_poly.entity_id
_entity_poly.type
_entity_poly.pdbx_seq_one_letter_code
_entity_poly.pdbx_strand_id
1 'polypeptide(L)'
;MPSWDNTARRGPSAHIAWGANPMTFERWLERLCAERLDQSYRGEIIVNAWNEWAEKAMLEPSRQYGDAMLRVLERHSGAKARIRKD
;
A
#
# COMPACT_ATOMS: atom_id res chain seq x y z
N MET A 1 3.45 -1.97 -3.01
CA MET A 1 2.01 -2.27 -3.08
C MET A 1 1.71 -3.27 -1.96
N PRO A 2 0.56 -3.17 -1.27
CA PRO A 2 0.27 -4.01 -0.10
C PRO A 2 0.15 -5.50 -0.43
N SER A 3 -0.57 -5.90 -1.49
CA SER A 3 -0.61 -7.25 -2.09
C SER A 3 -1.58 -7.27 -3.28
N TRP A 4 -1.63 -8.38 -4.03
CA TRP A 4 -2.72 -8.70 -4.98
C TRP A 4 -2.80 -10.21 -5.25
N ASP A 5 -3.96 -10.81 -5.00
CA ASP A 5 -4.28 -12.20 -5.35
C ASP A 5 -5.81 -12.37 -5.36
N ASN A 6 -6.39 -12.48 -6.55
CA ASN A 6 -7.84 -12.65 -6.73
C ASN A 6 -8.26 -14.08 -7.06
N THR A 7 -7.46 -15.07 -6.66
CA THR A 7 -7.76 -16.51 -6.85
C THR A 7 -9.10 -16.91 -6.23
N ALA A 8 -9.49 -16.30 -5.11
CA ALA A 8 -10.78 -16.57 -4.46
C ALA A 8 -11.99 -16.30 -5.37
N ARG A 9 -11.90 -15.33 -6.27
CA ARG A 9 -12.97 -14.96 -7.21
C ARG A 9 -12.78 -15.58 -8.60
N ARG A 10 -11.54 -15.73 -9.04
CA ARG A 10 -11.21 -16.04 -10.44
C ARG A 10 -10.62 -17.44 -10.66
N GLY A 11 -10.32 -18.17 -9.58
CA GLY A 11 -9.74 -19.51 -9.65
C GLY A 11 -8.52 -19.55 -10.58
N PRO A 12 -8.47 -20.49 -11.55
CA PRO A 12 -7.34 -20.61 -12.48
C PRO A 12 -7.08 -19.37 -13.36
N SER A 13 -8.06 -18.47 -13.51
CA SER A 13 -7.93 -17.25 -14.32
C SER A 13 -7.51 -16.02 -13.50
N ALA A 14 -6.89 -16.23 -12.34
CA ALA A 14 -6.49 -15.18 -11.42
C ALA A 14 -5.22 -14.45 -11.87
N HIS A 15 -5.05 -13.26 -11.29
CA HIS A 15 -3.79 -12.51 -11.32
C HIS A 15 -3.23 -12.45 -9.90
N ILE A 16 -1.92 -12.68 -9.78
CA ILE A 16 -1.22 -12.73 -8.51
C ILE A 16 0.05 -11.88 -8.61
N ALA A 17 0.25 -10.98 -7.65
CA ALA A 17 1.50 -10.27 -7.44
C ALA A 17 2.24 -10.91 -6.24
N TRP A 18 3.42 -11.47 -6.49
CA TRP A 18 4.19 -12.20 -5.48
C TRP A 18 5.08 -11.27 -4.63
N GLY A 19 5.44 -11.73 -3.42
CA GLY A 19 6.42 -11.05 -2.55
C GLY A 19 5.85 -9.94 -1.68
N ALA A 20 4.53 -9.84 -1.57
CA ALA A 20 3.84 -8.88 -0.73
C ALA A 20 4.06 -9.15 0.77
N ASN A 21 4.64 -8.17 1.48
CA ASN A 21 4.82 -8.15 2.92
C ASN A 21 5.02 -6.69 3.38
N PRO A 22 5.01 -6.40 4.71
CA PRO A 22 5.17 -5.04 5.19
C PRO A 22 6.43 -4.32 4.70
N MET A 23 7.57 -5.03 4.58
CA MET A 23 8.83 -4.45 4.10
C MET A 23 8.76 -4.04 2.62
N THR A 24 8.19 -4.88 1.75
CA THR A 24 8.05 -4.55 0.32
C THR A 24 6.97 -3.50 0.08
N PHE A 25 5.97 -3.42 0.96
CA PHE A 25 5.00 -2.33 0.96
C PHE A 25 5.66 -0.99 1.32
N GLU A 26 6.47 -0.94 2.38
CA GLU A 26 7.19 0.25 2.82
C GLU A 26 8.12 0.79 1.73
N ARG A 27 8.99 -0.06 1.17
CA ARG A 27 9.89 0.35 0.07
C ARG A 27 9.15 0.92 -1.14
N TRP A 28 7.99 0.37 -1.46
CA TRP A 28 7.17 0.88 -2.55
C TRP A 28 6.55 2.23 -2.20
N LEU A 29 6.06 2.40 -0.97
CA LEU A 29 5.45 3.64 -0.50
C LEU A 29 6.48 4.77 -0.36
N GLU A 30 7.69 4.47 0.14
CA GLU A 30 8.83 5.39 0.15
C GLU A 30 9.11 5.97 -1.23
N ARG A 31 9.20 5.10 -2.25
CA ARG A 31 9.42 5.53 -3.63
C ARG A 31 8.26 6.37 -4.16
N LEU A 32 7.03 5.94 -3.89
CA LEU A 32 5.82 6.66 -4.32
C LEU A 32 5.75 8.06 -3.69
N CYS A 33 6.17 8.22 -2.43
CA CYS A 33 6.21 9.50 -1.74
C CYS A 33 7.41 10.38 -2.13
N ALA A 34 8.49 9.80 -2.65
CA ALA A 34 9.68 10.55 -3.08
C ALA A 34 9.55 11.17 -4.48
N GLU A 35 8.68 10.62 -5.33
CA GLU A 35 8.46 11.07 -6.70
C GLU A 35 7.21 11.97 -6.79
N ARG A 36 7.21 12.98 -7.67
CA ARG A 36 6.00 13.74 -7.98
C ARG A 36 5.01 12.81 -8.68
N LEU A 37 3.78 12.76 -8.17
CA LEU A 37 2.69 12.05 -8.82
C LEU A 37 2.09 12.93 -9.93
N ASP A 38 2.66 12.86 -11.13
CA ASP A 38 2.30 13.75 -12.25
C ASP A 38 0.81 13.72 -12.63
N GLN A 39 0.11 12.61 -12.35
CA GLN A 39 -1.32 12.45 -12.60
C GLN A 39 -2.19 12.86 -11.40
N SER A 40 -1.60 13.20 -10.26
CA SER A 40 -2.31 13.59 -9.05
C SER A 40 -2.43 15.11 -8.97
N TYR A 41 -3.65 15.61 -8.73
CA TYR A 41 -3.91 17.05 -8.74
C TYR A 41 -3.21 17.78 -7.57
N ARG A 42 -3.18 17.17 -6.38
CA ARG A 42 -2.53 17.72 -5.17
C ARG A 42 -1.43 16.80 -4.63
N GLY A 43 -1.00 15.80 -5.40
CA GLY A 43 -0.10 14.77 -4.89
C GLY A 43 -0.80 13.83 -3.88
N GLU A 44 -2.13 13.74 -3.90
CA GLU A 44 -2.86 12.74 -3.15
C GLU A 44 -2.48 11.31 -3.57
N ILE A 45 -2.42 10.44 -2.55
CA ILE A 45 -2.35 8.99 -2.71
C ILE A 45 -3.73 8.44 -2.35
N ILE A 46 -4.31 7.66 -3.27
CA ILE A 46 -5.55 6.95 -3.03
C ILE A 46 -5.22 5.51 -2.65
N VAL A 47 -5.76 5.07 -1.51
CA VAL A 47 -5.59 3.71 -1.04
C VAL A 47 -6.76 2.86 -1.52
N ASN A 48 -6.46 1.89 -2.38
CA ASN A 48 -7.37 0.80 -2.74
C ASN A 48 -6.77 -0.54 -2.27
N ALA A 49 -7.32 -1.23 -1.27
CA ALA A 49 -8.47 -0.88 -0.42
C ALA A 49 -8.05 -0.84 1.07
N TRP A 50 -8.99 -0.46 1.93
CA TRP A 50 -8.85 -0.77 3.37
C TRP A 50 -8.92 -2.29 3.59
N ASN A 51 -9.96 -2.93 3.04
CA ASN A 51 -10.30 -4.31 3.35
C ASN A 51 -10.85 -5.19 2.21
N GLU A 52 -10.23 -5.17 1.02
CA GLU A 52 -10.60 -6.08 -0.07
C GLU A 52 -9.93 -7.47 0.08
N TRP A 53 -10.51 -8.29 0.95
CA TRP A 53 -9.97 -9.60 1.31
C TRP A 53 -9.94 -10.58 0.15
N ALA A 54 -10.91 -10.51 -0.75
CA ALA A 54 -11.01 -11.47 -1.85
C ALA A 54 -9.97 -11.23 -2.95
N GLU A 55 -9.27 -10.09 -2.90
CA GLU A 55 -8.13 -9.77 -3.78
C GLU A 55 -6.81 -9.61 -3.01
N LYS A 56 -6.82 -9.93 -1.71
CA LYS A 56 -5.72 -9.67 -0.75
C LYS A 56 -5.23 -8.22 -0.71
N ALA A 57 -5.95 -7.26 -1.29
CA ALA A 57 -5.63 -5.84 -1.25
C ALA A 57 -6.03 -5.23 0.11
N MET A 58 -5.25 -5.58 1.13
CA MET A 58 -5.59 -5.43 2.55
C MET A 58 -4.60 -4.54 3.29
N LEU A 59 -5.11 -3.52 3.99
CA LEU A 59 -4.39 -2.83 5.06
C LEU A 59 -4.97 -3.10 6.46
N GLU A 60 -6.23 -3.57 6.53
CA GLU A 60 -6.86 -4.01 7.76
C GLU A 60 -5.96 -4.99 8.54
N PRO A 61 -5.87 -4.89 9.88
CA PRO A 61 -5.07 -5.80 10.66
C PRO A 61 -5.43 -7.26 10.43
N SER A 62 -4.41 -8.09 10.28
CA SER A 62 -4.58 -9.51 9.96
C SER A 62 -3.88 -10.41 10.98
N ARG A 63 -4.23 -11.69 11.00
CA ARG A 63 -3.50 -12.68 11.82
C ARG A 63 -2.03 -12.83 11.42
N GLN A 64 -1.72 -12.64 10.13
CA GLN A 64 -0.37 -12.84 9.61
C GLN A 64 0.57 -11.68 9.93
N TYR A 65 0.09 -10.44 9.84
CA TYR A 65 0.92 -9.25 9.96
C TYR A 65 0.50 -8.27 11.06
N GLY A 66 -0.54 -8.60 11.85
CA GLY A 66 -1.06 -7.68 12.86
C GLY A 66 -1.42 -6.34 12.23
N ASP A 67 -1.00 -5.25 12.88
CA ASP A 67 -1.18 -3.87 12.41
C ASP A 67 0.01 -3.35 11.56
N ALA A 68 0.94 -4.21 11.15
CA ALA A 68 2.19 -3.77 10.53
C ALA A 68 1.99 -2.94 9.25
N MET A 69 1.01 -3.28 8.42
CA MET A 69 0.68 -2.50 7.22
C MET A 69 0.20 -1.07 7.57
N LEU A 70 -0.56 -0.91 8.66
CA LEU A 70 -0.99 0.39 9.15
C LEU A 70 0.18 1.19 9.71
N ARG A 71 1.09 0.55 10.45
CA ARG A 71 2.30 1.20 10.95
C ARG A 71 3.20 1.70 9.82
N VAL A 72 3.30 0.95 8.72
CA VAL A 72 3.97 1.42 7.50
C VAL A 72 3.26 2.67 6.98
N LEU A 73 1.95 2.61 6.77
CA LEU A 73 1.19 3.76 6.27
C LEU A 73 1.36 4.99 7.17
N GLU A 74 1.27 4.82 8.49
CA GLU A 74 1.43 5.88 9.50
C GLU A 74 2.78 6.59 9.38
N ARG A 75 3.88 5.84 9.19
CA ARG A 75 5.23 6.41 8.99
C ARG A 75 5.30 7.33 7.78
N HIS A 76 4.44 7.11 6.78
CA HIS A 76 4.37 7.89 5.55
C HIS A 76 3.18 8.87 5.48
N SER A 77 2.27 8.87 6.47
CA SER A 77 1.03 9.67 6.45
C SER A 77 0.93 10.72 7.57
N GLY A 78 2.05 11.13 8.18
CA GLY A 78 2.10 12.08 9.29
C GLY A 78 2.87 13.38 9.00
N ALA A 79 2.50 14.47 9.70
CA ALA A 79 2.90 15.87 9.53
C ALA A 79 4.41 16.24 9.76
N LYS A 80 5.34 15.44 9.22
CA LYS A 80 6.76 15.78 9.13
C LYS A 80 7.29 15.73 7.70
N ALA A 81 6.45 16.05 6.73
CA ALA A 81 6.92 16.63 5.49
C ALA A 81 7.57 17.98 5.85
N ARG A 82 8.85 17.93 6.26
CA ARG A 82 9.72 19.09 6.31
C ARG A 82 9.72 19.64 4.90
N ILE A 83 8.90 20.67 4.68
CA ILE A 83 9.08 21.58 3.56
C ILE A 83 10.53 22.04 3.71
N ARG A 84 11.42 21.53 2.86
CA ARG A 84 12.73 22.14 2.69
C ARG A 84 12.43 23.53 2.16
N LYS A 85 12.55 24.53 3.04
CA LYS A 85 12.72 25.91 2.62
C LYS A 85 14.14 25.98 2.08
N ASP A 86 14.24 25.93 0.76
CA ASP A 86 15.37 26.55 0.06
C ASP A 86 15.10 28.07 0.02
#